data_AF-A0A957ENL3-F1
#
_entry.id   AF-A0A957ENL3-F1
#
_cell.length_a   1.000
_cell.length_b   1.000
_cell.length_c   1.000
_cell.angle_alpha   90.00
_cell.angle_beta   90.00
_cell.angle_gamma   90.00
#
_symmetry.space_group_name_H-M   'P 1'
#
loop_
_entity.id
_entity.type
_entity.pdbx_description
1 polymer ?
#
loop_
_entity_poly.entity_id
_entity_poly.type
_entity_poly.pdbx_seq_one_letter_code
_entity_poly.pdbx_strand_id
1 'polypeptide(L)'
;MKNDNVWQTAITHMTVWLRDQFPEEDLLEMQVGRFVASFAENLDRFLTQYPLESTLSRSELALLLVISFLYPEEETVPREQLAQQLFSLAPDGKETVDNACLDLAIAFGCGWRPEGAIVSEIKAGRWHRAIVALRIMVEGSLHQTFKLITPLLPQQYSIFSGSMKEWGRFYSNIITLELANNRCRCGKHKQSCKSKGDAYACGQSCCREEHQISSWSPAVCSLQAFIAHSIRGNAGSQLKTGALITSMLYPLLNEDSGFTIDSVEFKVCGCCSNPTVLEALAQHKEPQSHGSVMYEGNSCPECDTPASRHTTYHKARKNWILIPYEFGGAYEMHDRWRCPRCRNLFPVTLATCPLCSAATPQRKTTIWVYSPWLRHVDGEED
;
A
#
# COMPACT_ATOMS: atom_id res chain seq x y z
N MET A 1 -43.24 -11.67 -10.61
CA MET A 1 -44.25 -12.63 -10.12
C MET A 1 -43.81 -14.09 -10.16
N LYS A 2 -43.36 -14.70 -11.28
CA LYS A 2 -42.78 -16.07 -11.20
C LYS A 2 -41.34 -16.11 -10.65
N ASN A 3 -40.54 -15.07 -10.88
CA ASN A 3 -39.15 -15.01 -10.41
C ASN A 3 -39.02 -14.72 -8.91
N ASP A 4 -39.93 -13.94 -8.33
CA ASP A 4 -39.87 -13.47 -6.94
C ASP A 4 -39.84 -14.64 -5.94
N ASN A 5 -40.49 -15.76 -6.28
CA ASN A 5 -40.49 -16.98 -5.45
C ASN A 5 -39.12 -17.69 -5.43
N VAL A 6 -38.38 -17.66 -6.55
CA VAL A 6 -37.07 -18.32 -6.66
C VAL A 6 -36.03 -17.61 -5.80
N TRP A 7 -35.97 -16.27 -5.87
CA TRP A 7 -35.04 -15.47 -5.08
C TRP A 7 -35.30 -15.63 -3.57
N GLN A 8 -36.56 -15.58 -3.15
CA GLN A 8 -36.93 -15.79 -1.73
C GLN A 8 -36.57 -17.20 -1.24
N THR A 9 -36.80 -18.22 -2.06
CA THR A 9 -36.41 -19.60 -1.74
C THR A 9 -34.90 -19.72 -1.59
N ALA A 10 -34.13 -19.15 -2.52
CA ALA A 10 -32.67 -19.14 -2.46
C ALA A 10 -32.16 -18.42 -1.20
N ILE A 11 -32.68 -17.23 -0.88
CA ILE A 11 -32.32 -16.47 0.32
C ILE A 11 -32.62 -17.28 1.60
N THR A 12 -33.75 -17.98 1.65
CA THR A 12 -34.12 -18.81 2.79
C THR A 12 -33.10 -19.94 2.99
N HIS A 13 -32.77 -20.68 1.92
CA HIS A 13 -31.75 -21.74 1.97
C HIS A 13 -30.37 -21.20 2.34
N MET A 14 -29.97 -20.06 1.76
CA MET A 14 -28.68 -19.43 2.07
C MET A 14 -28.61 -18.98 3.54
N THR A 15 -29.70 -18.43 4.08
CA THR A 15 -29.73 -17.98 5.48
C THR A 15 -29.57 -19.15 6.44
N VAL A 16 -30.26 -20.27 6.18
CA VAL A 16 -30.11 -21.51 6.96
C VAL A 16 -28.68 -22.04 6.82
N TRP A 17 -28.18 -22.16 5.60
CA TRP A 17 -26.83 -22.66 5.34
C TRP A 17 -25.74 -21.81 6.00
N LEU A 18 -25.83 -20.48 5.92
CA LEU A 18 -24.86 -19.56 6.53
C LEU A 18 -24.88 -19.68 8.06
N ARG A 19 -26.04 -19.86 8.68
CA ARG A 19 -26.15 -20.07 10.13
C ARG A 19 -25.46 -21.37 10.56
N ASP A 20 -25.60 -22.43 9.77
CA ASP A 20 -24.96 -23.72 10.04
C ASP A 20 -23.44 -23.68 9.82
N GLN A 21 -22.96 -22.94 8.81
CA GLN A 21 -21.53 -22.84 8.51
C GLN A 21 -20.77 -21.81 9.38
N PHE A 22 -21.47 -20.79 9.87
CA PHE A 22 -20.89 -19.68 10.61
C PHE A 22 -21.72 -19.43 11.90
N PRO A 23 -21.60 -20.32 12.90
CA PRO A 23 -22.37 -20.22 14.14
C PRO A 23 -21.99 -18.97 14.93
N GLU A 24 -22.96 -18.27 15.51
CA GLU A 24 -22.80 -16.96 16.21
C GLU A 24 -21.77 -16.96 17.36
N GLU A 25 -21.43 -18.14 17.88
CA GLU A 25 -20.40 -18.33 18.92
C GLU A 25 -18.99 -17.99 18.41
N ASP A 26 -18.76 -18.06 17.10
CA ASP A 26 -17.48 -17.69 16.50
C ASP A 26 -17.28 -16.17 16.48
N LEU A 27 -16.05 -15.73 16.72
CA LEU A 27 -15.68 -14.33 16.56
C LEU A 27 -16.01 -13.85 15.14
N LEU A 28 -16.70 -12.72 15.03
CA LEU A 28 -17.17 -12.18 13.75
C LEU A 28 -16.04 -12.06 12.71
N GLU A 29 -14.86 -11.62 13.15
CA GLU A 29 -13.68 -11.51 12.27
C GLU A 29 -13.25 -12.85 11.67
N MET A 30 -13.34 -13.94 12.45
CA MET A 30 -13.01 -15.28 11.97
C MET A 30 -14.06 -15.82 11.01
N GLN A 31 -15.35 -15.53 11.25
CA GLN A 31 -16.42 -15.90 10.32
C GLN A 31 -16.24 -15.19 8.98
N VAL A 32 -16.11 -13.85 9.02
CA VAL A 32 -15.96 -13.04 7.82
C VAL A 32 -14.68 -13.38 7.08
N GLY A 33 -13.57 -13.60 7.79
CA GLY A 33 -12.31 -14.01 7.19
C GLY A 33 -12.38 -15.35 6.47
N ARG A 34 -12.98 -16.36 7.10
CA ARG A 34 -13.19 -17.66 6.44
C ARG A 34 -14.11 -17.54 5.23
N PHE A 35 -15.18 -16.75 5.34
CA PHE A 35 -16.10 -16.52 4.23
C PHE A 35 -15.41 -15.87 3.03
N VAL A 36 -14.67 -14.78 3.25
CA VAL A 36 -13.96 -14.03 2.21
C VAL A 36 -12.84 -14.86 1.58
N ALA A 37 -12.03 -15.56 2.38
CA ALA A 37 -10.89 -16.32 1.88
C ALA A 37 -11.29 -17.55 1.03
N SER A 38 -12.43 -18.17 1.34
CA SER A 38 -12.92 -19.38 0.67
C SER A 38 -14.25 -19.14 -0.05
N PHE A 39 -14.49 -17.93 -0.58
CA PHE A 39 -15.81 -17.58 -1.13
C PHE A 39 -16.26 -18.52 -2.27
N ALA A 40 -15.40 -18.81 -3.24
CA ALA A 40 -15.73 -19.71 -4.35
C ALA A 40 -16.05 -21.14 -3.86
N GLU A 41 -15.27 -21.66 -2.90
CA GLU A 41 -15.50 -22.97 -2.29
C GLU A 41 -16.81 -23.01 -1.51
N ASN A 42 -17.12 -21.94 -0.78
CA ASN A 42 -18.38 -21.77 -0.05
C ASN A 42 -19.58 -21.78 -1.01
N LEU A 43 -19.47 -21.09 -2.15
CA LEU A 43 -20.49 -21.11 -3.19
C LEU A 43 -20.66 -22.52 -3.76
N ASP A 44 -19.59 -23.22 -4.10
CA ASP A 44 -19.66 -24.59 -4.63
C ASP A 44 -20.28 -25.57 -3.63
N ARG A 45 -19.92 -25.46 -2.35
CA ARG A 45 -20.51 -26.26 -1.26
C ARG A 45 -22.01 -25.98 -1.11
N PHE A 46 -22.41 -24.71 -1.14
CA PHE A 46 -23.81 -24.33 -1.11
C PHE A 46 -24.59 -24.92 -2.30
N LEU A 47 -24.09 -24.76 -3.53
CA LEU A 47 -24.74 -25.26 -4.74
C LEU A 47 -24.83 -26.79 -4.78
N THR A 48 -23.87 -27.48 -4.17
CA THR A 48 -23.89 -28.94 -4.04
C THR A 48 -24.96 -29.41 -3.04
N GLN A 49 -25.13 -28.69 -1.93
CA GLN A 49 -26.08 -29.03 -0.88
C GLN A 49 -27.52 -28.63 -1.22
N TYR A 50 -27.69 -27.51 -1.93
CA TYR A 50 -28.99 -26.95 -2.34
C TYR A 50 -29.03 -26.78 -3.86
N PRO A 51 -29.29 -27.86 -4.62
CA PRO A 51 -29.45 -27.75 -6.07
C PRO A 51 -30.72 -26.94 -6.38
N LEU A 52 -30.54 -25.67 -6.74
CA LEU A 52 -31.63 -24.78 -7.13
C LEU A 52 -32.03 -25.06 -8.58
N GLU A 53 -33.34 -25.08 -8.87
CA GLU A 53 -33.86 -25.28 -10.23
C GLU A 53 -33.49 -24.11 -11.15
N SER A 54 -32.37 -24.27 -11.88
CA SER A 54 -31.84 -23.68 -13.13
C SER A 54 -32.21 -22.25 -13.61
N THR A 55 -32.87 -21.42 -12.82
CA THR A 55 -33.34 -20.09 -13.25
C THR A 55 -32.40 -18.95 -12.87
N LEU A 56 -31.57 -19.12 -11.84
CA LEU A 56 -30.55 -18.15 -11.44
C LEU A 56 -29.18 -18.57 -11.97
N SER A 57 -28.46 -17.62 -12.55
CA SER A 57 -27.07 -17.80 -12.91
C SER A 57 -26.20 -17.96 -11.66
N ARG A 58 -25.03 -18.59 -11.82
CA ARG A 58 -24.05 -18.73 -10.73
C ARG A 58 -23.71 -17.37 -10.09
N SER A 59 -23.59 -16.34 -10.90
CA SER A 59 -23.21 -14.99 -10.47
C SER A 59 -24.30 -14.31 -9.63
N GLU A 60 -25.57 -14.50 -9.99
CA GLU A 60 -26.71 -14.06 -9.18
C GLU A 60 -26.73 -14.78 -7.83
N LEU A 61 -26.47 -16.10 -7.82
CA LEU A 61 -26.36 -16.89 -6.60
C LEU A 61 -25.16 -16.48 -5.75
N ALA A 62 -24.01 -16.18 -6.36
CA ALA A 62 -22.83 -15.68 -5.68
C ALA A 62 -23.15 -14.37 -4.94
N LEU A 63 -23.76 -13.42 -5.64
CA LEU A 63 -24.09 -12.12 -5.08
C LEU A 63 -25.15 -12.21 -3.98
N LEU A 64 -26.18 -13.03 -4.18
CA LEU A 64 -27.17 -13.33 -3.14
C LEU A 64 -26.53 -13.92 -1.88
N LEU A 65 -25.59 -14.85 -2.05
CA LEU A 65 -24.89 -15.48 -0.93
C LEU A 65 -24.08 -14.44 -0.15
N VAL A 66 -23.33 -13.58 -0.84
CA VAL A 66 -22.55 -12.51 -0.20
C VAL A 66 -23.44 -11.48 0.49
N ILE A 67 -24.52 -11.04 -0.15
CA ILE A 67 -25.45 -10.08 0.47
C ILE A 67 -26.12 -10.71 1.68
N SER A 68 -26.56 -11.96 1.60
CA SER A 68 -27.16 -12.66 2.74
C SER A 68 -26.19 -12.78 3.92
N PHE A 69 -24.89 -12.83 3.65
CA PHE A 69 -23.86 -12.90 4.69
C PHE A 69 -23.45 -11.51 5.23
N LEU A 70 -23.30 -10.49 4.38
CA LEU A 70 -22.75 -9.18 4.76
C LEU A 70 -23.82 -8.15 5.16
N TYR A 71 -25.03 -8.24 4.60
CA TYR A 71 -26.09 -7.26 4.80
C TYR A 71 -26.80 -7.47 6.15
N PRO A 72 -27.06 -6.41 6.94
CA PRO A 72 -27.72 -6.56 8.24
C PRO A 72 -29.14 -7.12 8.08
N GLU A 73 -29.58 -7.93 9.05
CA GLU A 73 -30.95 -8.48 9.06
C GLU A 73 -32.02 -7.40 9.31
N GLU A 74 -31.66 -6.33 10.02
CA GLU A 74 -32.57 -5.28 10.48
C GLU A 74 -32.86 -4.19 9.41
N GLU A 75 -32.24 -4.28 8.24
CA GLU A 75 -32.33 -3.23 7.23
C GLU A 75 -33.59 -3.34 6.36
N THR A 76 -34.08 -2.19 5.92
CA THR A 76 -35.41 -2.05 5.29
C THR A 76 -35.48 -2.55 3.85
N VAL A 77 -34.35 -2.67 3.15
CA VAL A 77 -34.35 -3.06 1.73
C VAL A 77 -34.28 -4.58 1.57
N PRO A 78 -35.18 -5.18 0.78
CA PRO A 78 -35.12 -6.61 0.48
C PRO A 78 -33.79 -6.99 -0.19
N ARG A 79 -33.14 -8.06 0.32
CA ARG A 79 -31.86 -8.57 -0.19
C ARG A 79 -31.88 -8.89 -1.69
N GLU A 80 -33.01 -9.39 -2.20
CA GLU A 80 -33.23 -9.66 -3.63
C GLU A 80 -33.05 -8.39 -4.48
N GLN A 81 -33.72 -7.31 -4.11
CA GLN A 81 -33.67 -6.05 -4.86
C GLN A 81 -32.25 -5.49 -4.89
N LEU A 82 -31.56 -5.55 -3.75
CA LEU A 82 -30.17 -5.12 -3.65
C LEU A 82 -29.23 -5.99 -4.50
N ALA A 83 -29.43 -7.30 -4.51
CA ALA A 83 -28.66 -8.23 -5.33
C ALA A 83 -28.86 -7.99 -6.82
N GLN A 84 -30.09 -7.83 -7.28
CA GLN A 84 -30.38 -7.55 -8.70
C GLN A 84 -29.72 -6.24 -9.16
N GLN A 85 -29.69 -5.21 -8.30
CA GLN A 85 -29.04 -3.95 -8.61
C GLN A 85 -27.51 -4.04 -8.63
N LEU A 86 -26.92 -4.74 -7.66
CA LEU A 86 -25.47 -4.96 -7.65
C LEU A 86 -25.03 -5.84 -8.82
N PHE A 87 -25.87 -6.77 -9.26
CA PHE A 87 -25.58 -7.64 -10.39
C PHE A 87 -25.47 -6.85 -11.71
N SER A 88 -26.33 -5.86 -11.93
CA SER A 88 -26.27 -5.01 -13.13
C SER A 88 -25.04 -4.10 -13.20
N LEU A 89 -24.27 -4.01 -12.11
CA LEU A 89 -23.03 -3.24 -12.00
C LEU A 89 -21.79 -4.12 -12.16
N ALA A 90 -21.94 -5.45 -12.22
CA ALA A 90 -20.84 -6.35 -12.43
C ALA A 90 -20.23 -6.16 -13.82
N PRO A 91 -18.89 -6.10 -13.95
CA PRO A 91 -18.24 -5.90 -15.23
C PRO A 91 -18.44 -7.12 -16.15
N ASP A 92 -18.82 -6.86 -17.40
CA ASP A 92 -18.94 -7.89 -18.43
C ASP A 92 -17.56 -8.43 -18.82
N GLY A 93 -17.18 -9.55 -18.19
CA GLY A 93 -16.03 -10.36 -18.57
C GLY A 93 -14.66 -9.78 -18.20
N LYS A 94 -13.93 -10.49 -17.33
CA LYS A 94 -12.46 -10.73 -17.36
C LYS A 94 -11.89 -11.34 -16.07
N GLU A 95 -12.62 -11.33 -14.96
CA GLU A 95 -12.28 -12.07 -13.72
C GLU A 95 -13.35 -13.15 -13.42
N THR A 96 -13.07 -14.05 -12.46
CA THR A 96 -14.08 -14.97 -11.96
C THR A 96 -15.24 -14.14 -11.43
N VAL A 97 -16.43 -14.32 -12.02
CA VAL A 97 -17.60 -13.48 -11.71
C VAL A 97 -17.91 -13.48 -10.21
N ASP A 98 -17.59 -14.59 -9.53
CA ASP A 98 -17.68 -14.77 -8.08
C ASP A 98 -16.92 -13.67 -7.29
N ASN A 99 -15.65 -13.38 -7.64
CA ASN A 99 -14.86 -12.38 -6.90
C ASN A 99 -15.36 -10.96 -7.15
N ALA A 100 -15.82 -10.67 -8.36
CA ALA A 100 -16.43 -9.37 -8.68
C ALA A 100 -17.71 -9.14 -7.86
N CYS A 101 -18.54 -10.18 -7.66
CA CYS A 101 -19.73 -10.10 -6.79
C CYS A 101 -19.36 -9.80 -5.32
N LEU A 102 -18.30 -10.45 -4.81
CA LEU A 102 -17.80 -10.20 -3.46
C LEU A 102 -17.28 -8.76 -3.31
N ASP A 103 -16.44 -8.31 -4.24
CA ASP A 103 -15.87 -6.96 -4.26
C ASP A 103 -16.97 -5.88 -4.27
N LEU A 104 -17.98 -6.05 -5.14
CA LEU A 104 -19.12 -5.13 -5.24
C LEU A 104 -19.89 -5.02 -3.92
N ALA A 105 -20.22 -6.16 -3.30
CA ALA A 105 -20.97 -6.17 -2.06
C ALA A 105 -20.18 -5.56 -0.89
N ILE A 106 -18.87 -5.84 -0.80
CA ILE A 106 -17.99 -5.24 0.21
C ILE A 106 -17.92 -3.73 0.02
N ALA A 107 -17.60 -3.27 -1.20
CA ALA A 107 -17.48 -1.84 -1.48
C ALA A 107 -18.79 -1.10 -1.23
N PHE A 108 -19.91 -1.66 -1.67
CA PHE A 108 -21.23 -1.08 -1.45
C PHE A 108 -21.58 -1.04 0.04
N GLY A 109 -21.35 -2.12 0.79
CA GLY A 109 -21.53 -2.12 2.25
C GLY A 109 -20.63 -1.14 3.00
N CYS A 110 -19.50 -0.76 2.39
CA CYS A 110 -18.59 0.26 2.91
C CYS A 110 -18.92 1.69 2.47
N GLY A 111 -19.95 1.89 1.64
CA GLY A 111 -20.43 3.21 1.22
C GLY A 111 -20.04 3.65 -0.20
N TRP A 112 -19.43 2.77 -1.00
CA TRP A 112 -19.30 3.02 -2.44
C TRP A 112 -20.67 3.02 -3.10
N ARG A 113 -20.91 3.96 -4.02
CA ARG A 113 -22.15 4.07 -4.79
C ARG A 113 -21.78 4.41 -6.24
N PRO A 114 -22.29 3.68 -7.24
CA PRO A 114 -22.11 4.08 -8.62
C PRO A 114 -22.86 5.38 -8.90
N GLU A 115 -22.36 6.13 -9.87
CA GLU A 115 -23.05 7.32 -10.37
C GLU A 115 -24.43 6.92 -10.93
N GLY A 116 -25.48 7.64 -10.52
CA GLY A 116 -26.85 7.35 -10.95
C GLY A 116 -27.51 6.14 -10.27
N ALA A 117 -26.88 5.53 -9.25
CA ALA A 117 -27.53 4.47 -8.49
C ALA A 117 -28.82 4.98 -7.82
N ILE A 118 -29.93 4.29 -8.10
CA ILE A 118 -31.28 4.56 -7.53
C ILE A 118 -31.24 4.56 -5.99
N VAL A 119 -30.24 3.90 -5.42
CA VAL A 119 -29.95 3.73 -4.00
C VAL A 119 -29.56 5.03 -3.25
N SER A 120 -29.59 6.20 -3.89
CA SER A 120 -29.45 7.47 -3.16
C SER A 120 -30.47 7.64 -2.01
N GLU A 121 -31.59 6.90 -2.04
CA GLU A 121 -32.63 6.91 -1.01
C GLU A 121 -32.43 5.86 0.10
N ILE A 122 -31.61 4.82 -0.11
CA ILE A 122 -31.39 3.82 0.93
C ILE A 122 -30.35 4.41 1.89
N LYS A 123 -30.84 4.89 3.03
CA LYS A 123 -30.02 5.17 4.22
C LYS A 123 -29.46 3.88 4.84
N ALA A 124 -29.01 2.94 4.01
CA ALA A 124 -28.27 1.78 4.47
C ALA A 124 -26.99 2.36 5.05
N GLY A 125 -26.90 2.29 6.37
CA GLY A 125 -25.66 2.58 7.06
C GLY A 125 -24.55 1.69 6.51
N ARG A 126 -23.34 1.87 7.02
CA ARG A 126 -22.29 0.91 6.66
C ARG A 126 -22.57 -0.43 7.30
N TRP A 127 -22.42 -1.49 6.52
CA TRP A 127 -22.64 -2.84 7.03
C TRP A 127 -21.41 -3.24 7.83
N HIS A 128 -21.61 -3.56 9.11
CA HIS A 128 -20.50 -3.91 9.99
C HIS A 128 -19.64 -5.06 9.43
N ARG A 129 -20.29 -6.10 8.89
CA ARG A 129 -19.61 -7.24 8.26
C ARG A 129 -18.83 -6.86 6.99
N ALA A 130 -19.33 -5.92 6.19
CA ALA A 130 -18.60 -5.41 5.02
C ALA A 130 -17.35 -4.62 5.43
N ILE A 131 -17.42 -3.82 6.50
CA ILE A 131 -16.24 -3.11 7.05
C ILE A 131 -15.19 -4.14 7.53
N VAL A 132 -15.62 -5.20 8.22
CA VAL A 132 -14.72 -6.27 8.64
C VAL A 132 -14.10 -6.98 7.43
N ALA A 133 -14.88 -7.26 6.39
CA ALA A 133 -14.37 -7.86 5.15
C ALA A 133 -13.33 -6.94 4.46
N LEU A 134 -13.62 -5.64 4.35
CA LEU A 134 -12.69 -4.64 3.83
C LEU A 134 -11.38 -4.61 4.64
N ARG A 135 -11.47 -4.68 5.98
CA ARG A 135 -10.29 -4.74 6.86
C ARG A 135 -9.41 -5.95 6.56
N ILE A 136 -10.00 -7.11 6.33
CA ILE A 136 -9.25 -8.33 6.03
C ILE A 136 -8.51 -8.19 4.68
N MET A 137 -9.14 -7.58 3.68
CA MET A 137 -8.49 -7.26 2.39
C MET A 137 -7.34 -6.26 2.55
N VAL A 138 -7.54 -5.23 3.38
CA VAL A 138 -6.52 -4.23 3.74
C VAL A 138 -5.35 -4.90 4.48
N GLU A 139 -5.61 -5.76 5.47
CA GLU A 139 -4.58 -6.50 6.20
C GLU A 139 -3.76 -7.41 5.28
N GLY A 140 -4.42 -8.14 4.36
CA GLY A 140 -3.72 -8.94 3.35
C GLY A 140 -2.82 -8.10 2.44
N SER A 141 -3.29 -6.92 2.03
CA SER A 141 -2.49 -5.97 1.24
C SER A 141 -1.33 -5.35 2.02
N LEU A 142 -1.51 -5.06 3.31
CA LEU A 142 -0.45 -4.59 4.20
C LEU A 142 0.62 -5.66 4.39
N HIS A 143 0.22 -6.90 4.67
CA HIS A 143 1.15 -8.03 4.80
C HIS A 143 2.01 -8.21 3.55
N GLN A 144 1.39 -8.16 2.36
CA GLN A 144 2.13 -8.23 1.10
C GLN A 144 3.07 -7.03 0.92
N THR A 145 2.64 -5.83 1.32
CA THR A 145 3.47 -4.62 1.24
C THR A 145 4.67 -4.73 2.18
N PHE A 146 4.49 -5.21 3.41
CA PHE A 146 5.58 -5.43 4.35
C PHE A 146 6.57 -6.47 3.84
N LYS A 147 6.12 -7.59 3.28
CA LYS A 147 7.01 -8.56 2.61
C LYS A 147 7.89 -7.92 1.53
N LEU A 148 7.39 -6.89 0.83
CA LEU A 148 8.18 -6.17 -0.18
C LEU A 148 9.12 -5.12 0.43
N ILE A 149 8.78 -4.56 1.58
CA ILE A 149 9.60 -3.57 2.30
C ILE A 149 10.72 -4.24 3.09
N THR A 150 10.47 -5.37 3.76
CA THR A 150 11.43 -6.03 4.66
C THR A 150 12.80 -6.26 4.03
N PRO A 151 12.93 -6.77 2.78
CA PRO A 151 14.24 -6.99 2.16
C PRO A 151 15.00 -5.70 1.84
N LEU A 152 14.32 -4.55 1.84
CA LEU A 152 14.90 -3.24 1.59
C LEU A 152 15.39 -2.57 2.88
N LEU A 153 15.03 -3.11 4.05
CA LEU A 153 15.50 -2.63 5.33
C LEU A 153 16.86 -3.28 5.66
N PRO A 154 17.83 -2.52 6.21
CA PRO A 154 19.09 -3.10 6.67
C PRO A 154 18.87 -4.25 7.68
N GLN A 155 19.72 -5.29 7.65
CA GLN A 155 19.52 -6.52 8.44
C GLN A 155 19.38 -6.30 9.95
N GLN A 156 20.00 -5.25 10.49
CA GLN A 156 19.91 -4.82 11.89
C GLN A 156 18.49 -4.38 12.33
N TYR A 157 17.54 -4.34 11.39
CA TYR A 157 16.12 -4.04 11.59
C TYR A 157 15.23 -5.28 11.62
N SER A 158 15.81 -6.47 11.79
CA SER A 158 15.06 -7.72 11.99
C SER A 158 14.08 -7.66 13.18
N ILE A 159 14.32 -6.79 14.16
CA ILE A 159 13.42 -6.50 15.29
C ILE A 159 12.03 -6.06 14.79
N PHE A 160 11.97 -5.40 13.62
CA PHE A 160 10.69 -4.96 13.06
C PHE A 160 9.83 -6.11 12.52
N SER A 161 10.40 -7.30 12.28
CA SER A 161 9.63 -8.43 11.72
C SER A 161 8.49 -8.90 12.64
N GLY A 162 8.71 -8.94 13.96
CA GLY A 162 7.67 -9.22 14.94
C GLY A 162 6.61 -8.13 14.99
N SER A 163 7.06 -6.87 14.98
CA SER A 163 6.17 -5.70 15.02
C SER A 163 5.33 -5.53 13.75
N MET A 164 5.80 -5.98 12.58
CA MET A 164 5.08 -5.78 11.31
C MET A 164 3.71 -6.46 11.28
N LYS A 165 3.54 -7.59 11.98
CA LYS A 165 2.22 -8.25 12.10
C LYS A 165 1.26 -7.43 12.96
N GLU A 166 1.77 -6.88 14.06
CA GLU A 166 0.99 -6.05 14.98
C GLU A 166 0.62 -4.71 14.33
N TRP A 167 1.60 -4.08 13.67
CA TRP A 167 1.41 -2.90 12.83
C TRP A 167 0.44 -3.17 11.70
N GLY A 168 0.51 -4.34 11.05
CA GLY A 168 -0.43 -4.74 10.02
C GLY A 168 -1.88 -4.72 10.51
N ARG A 169 -2.14 -5.24 11.71
CA ARG A 169 -3.48 -5.18 12.33
C ARG A 169 -3.88 -3.77 12.75
N PHE A 170 -2.96 -3.02 13.33
CA PHE A 170 -3.22 -1.65 13.76
C PHE A 170 -3.53 -0.72 12.58
N TYR A 171 -2.68 -0.74 11.55
CA TYR A 171 -2.84 0.04 10.33
C TYR A 171 -4.02 -0.44 9.50
N SER A 172 -4.37 -1.74 9.52
CA SER A 172 -5.56 -2.20 8.81
C SER A 172 -6.82 -1.55 9.35
N ASN A 173 -6.95 -1.37 10.67
CA ASN A 173 -8.07 -0.64 11.26
C ASN A 173 -8.13 0.82 10.77
N ILE A 174 -7.01 1.53 10.83
CA ILE A 174 -6.94 2.95 10.44
C ILE A 174 -7.30 3.12 8.96
N ILE A 175 -6.63 2.38 8.08
CA ILE A 175 -6.80 2.50 6.62
C ILE A 175 -8.21 2.07 6.20
N THR A 176 -8.78 1.03 6.83
CA THR A 176 -10.16 0.60 6.53
C THR A 176 -11.17 1.68 6.87
N LEU A 177 -11.04 2.28 8.06
CA LEU A 177 -11.93 3.36 8.47
C LEU A 177 -11.75 4.58 7.58
N GLU A 178 -10.52 4.89 7.15
CA GLU A 178 -10.26 5.96 6.19
C GLU A 178 -10.94 5.70 4.84
N LEU A 179 -10.71 4.54 4.24
CA LEU A 179 -11.32 4.13 2.96
C LEU A 179 -12.84 4.17 3.03
N ALA A 180 -13.44 3.50 4.02
CA ALA A 180 -14.90 3.46 4.18
C ALA A 180 -15.50 4.86 4.39
N ASN A 181 -14.77 5.77 5.06
CA ASN A 181 -15.20 7.15 5.26
C ASN A 181 -14.85 8.11 4.12
N ASN A 182 -14.23 7.65 3.04
CA ASN A 182 -13.65 8.51 2.00
C ASN A 182 -12.77 9.62 2.62
N ARG A 183 -12.00 9.26 3.65
CA ARG A 183 -11.02 10.10 4.32
C ARG A 183 -9.62 9.62 3.95
N CYS A 184 -8.65 10.51 4.00
CA CYS A 184 -7.27 10.15 3.74
C CYS A 184 -6.31 11.07 4.50
N ARG A 185 -5.27 10.48 5.09
CA ARG A 185 -4.17 11.19 5.77
C ARG A 185 -2.85 11.17 5.00
N CYS A 186 -2.87 11.00 3.67
CA CYS A 186 -1.63 10.93 2.86
C CYS A 186 -0.75 12.20 2.86
N GLY A 187 -1.13 13.27 3.56
CA GLY A 187 -0.38 14.53 3.65
C GLY A 187 -0.37 15.38 2.37
N LYS A 188 -0.88 14.86 1.25
CA LYS A 188 -0.99 15.55 -0.04
C LYS A 188 -2.30 16.33 -0.17
N HIS A 189 -2.56 17.24 0.77
CA HIS A 189 -3.70 18.16 0.65
C HIS A 189 -3.35 19.29 -0.33
N LYS A 190 -4.29 19.65 -1.23
CA LYS A 190 -4.18 20.88 -2.03
C LYS A 190 -3.98 22.07 -1.08
N GLN A 191 -3.17 23.05 -1.48
CA GLN A 191 -2.84 24.23 -0.65
C GLN A 191 -4.11 25.00 -0.22
N SER A 192 -5.17 24.96 -1.03
CA SER A 192 -6.50 25.50 -0.76
C SER A 192 -7.24 24.82 0.40
N CYS A 193 -6.79 23.66 0.88
CA CYS A 193 -7.40 22.94 2.00
C CYS A 193 -6.72 23.22 3.34
N LYS A 194 -5.48 23.72 3.34
CA LYS A 194 -4.76 24.09 4.57
C LYS A 194 -5.36 25.31 5.27
N SER A 195 -6.10 26.16 4.57
CA SER A 195 -6.69 27.39 5.11
C SER A 195 -7.90 27.18 6.02
N LYS A 196 -8.48 25.97 6.06
CA LYS A 196 -9.72 25.69 6.82
C LYS A 196 -9.48 25.15 8.24
N GLY A 197 -8.24 25.12 8.74
CA GLY A 197 -7.92 24.78 10.14
C GLY A 197 -8.08 23.30 10.53
N ASP A 198 -8.97 22.57 9.87
CA ASP A 198 -9.19 21.15 10.11
C ASP A 198 -8.42 20.31 9.08
N ALA A 199 -7.22 19.85 9.47
CA ALA A 199 -6.43 18.89 8.68
C ALA A 199 -7.23 17.62 8.31
N TYR A 200 -8.31 17.34 9.03
CA TYR A 200 -9.18 16.18 8.85
C TYR A 200 -10.47 16.45 8.05
N ALA A 201 -10.80 17.71 7.76
CA ALA A 201 -12.06 18.09 7.08
C ALA A 201 -11.88 18.49 5.61
N CYS A 202 -10.91 17.88 4.94
CA CYS A 202 -10.86 17.85 3.49
C CYS A 202 -12.11 17.13 2.97
N GLY A 203 -13.19 17.87 2.68
CA GLY A 203 -14.47 17.32 2.21
C GLY A 203 -14.38 16.69 0.82
N GLN A 204 -13.73 15.51 0.74
CA GLN A 204 -13.58 14.58 -0.40
C GLN A 204 -12.81 15.11 -1.63
N SER A 205 -12.85 16.42 -1.93
CA SER A 205 -12.32 17.02 -3.18
C SER A 205 -10.79 17.24 -3.24
N CYS A 206 -10.09 16.98 -2.14
CA CYS A 206 -8.65 17.25 -2.03
C CYS A 206 -7.80 16.00 -1.84
N CYS A 207 -8.44 14.88 -1.48
CA CYS A 207 -7.80 13.58 -1.43
C CYS A 207 -7.58 13.09 -2.86
N ARG A 208 -6.56 12.25 -3.02
CA ARG A 208 -6.39 11.47 -4.24
C ARG A 208 -7.62 10.60 -4.47
N GLU A 209 -8.05 10.48 -5.71
CA GLU A 209 -9.16 9.58 -6.07
C GLU A 209 -8.81 8.17 -5.61
N GLU A 210 -7.58 7.70 -5.83
CA GLU A 210 -7.14 6.34 -5.50
C GLU A 210 -7.14 5.99 -4.00
N HIS A 211 -7.51 6.94 -3.11
CA HIS A 211 -7.67 6.74 -1.66
C HIS A 211 -9.13 6.83 -1.19
N GLN A 212 -10.08 6.97 -2.11
CA GLN A 212 -11.50 7.08 -1.80
C GLN A 212 -12.20 5.87 -2.36
N ILE A 213 -12.80 5.04 -1.50
CA ILE A 213 -13.51 3.86 -1.99
C ILE A 213 -14.62 4.27 -2.95
N SER A 214 -15.20 5.47 -2.81
CA SER A 214 -16.19 6.05 -3.74
C SER A 214 -15.68 6.23 -5.17
N SER A 215 -14.37 6.33 -5.40
CA SER A 215 -13.79 6.44 -6.74
C SER A 215 -13.43 5.08 -7.35
N TRP A 216 -13.58 3.99 -6.61
CA TRP A 216 -13.32 2.66 -7.15
C TRP A 216 -14.27 2.39 -8.32
N SER A 217 -13.74 1.74 -9.36
CA SER A 217 -14.51 1.33 -10.53
C SER A 217 -14.24 -0.15 -10.81
N PRO A 218 -15.26 -1.02 -10.71
CA PRO A 218 -15.11 -2.45 -10.99
C PRO A 218 -14.77 -2.72 -12.47
N ALA A 219 -15.09 -1.78 -13.38
CA ALA A 219 -14.71 -1.86 -14.79
C ALA A 219 -13.22 -1.62 -15.05
N VAL A 220 -12.51 -1.01 -14.09
CA VAL A 220 -11.08 -0.66 -14.23
C VAL A 220 -10.20 -1.68 -13.53
N CYS A 221 -10.55 -2.08 -12.30
CA CYS A 221 -9.77 -3.04 -11.51
C CYS A 221 -10.61 -3.66 -10.38
N SER A 222 -10.17 -4.83 -9.90
CA SER A 222 -10.73 -5.44 -8.69
C SER A 222 -10.54 -4.56 -7.46
N LEU A 223 -11.40 -4.76 -6.45
CA LEU A 223 -11.30 -4.03 -5.18
C LEU A 223 -9.98 -4.33 -4.48
N GLN A 224 -9.48 -5.57 -4.56
CA GLN A 224 -8.17 -5.94 -4.02
C GLN A 224 -7.03 -5.15 -4.68
N ALA A 225 -7.06 -4.98 -6.01
CA ALA A 225 -6.07 -4.18 -6.72
C ALA A 225 -6.17 -2.69 -6.36
N PHE A 226 -7.39 -2.17 -6.22
CA PHE A 226 -7.64 -0.80 -5.74
C PHE A 226 -7.05 -0.60 -4.34
N ILE A 227 -7.37 -1.47 -3.38
CA ILE A 227 -6.86 -1.41 -1.99
C ILE A 227 -5.33 -1.48 -1.96
N ALA A 228 -4.74 -2.38 -2.74
CA ALA A 228 -3.29 -2.47 -2.90
C ALA A 228 -2.71 -1.14 -3.40
N HIS A 229 -3.34 -0.53 -4.42
CA HIS A 229 -2.93 0.79 -4.90
C HIS A 229 -3.06 1.86 -3.82
N SER A 230 -4.16 1.90 -3.05
CA SER A 230 -4.36 2.85 -1.95
C SER A 230 -3.27 2.74 -0.88
N ILE A 231 -2.88 1.50 -0.55
CA ILE A 231 -1.93 1.21 0.53
C ILE A 231 -0.48 1.43 0.13
N ARG A 232 -0.05 1.02 -1.07
CA ARG A 232 1.37 1.09 -1.49
C ARG A 232 1.63 1.92 -2.76
N GLY A 233 0.63 2.62 -3.26
CA GLY A 233 0.69 3.44 -4.48
C GLY A 233 0.73 2.65 -5.79
N ASN A 234 0.68 1.32 -5.74
CA ASN A 234 0.65 0.48 -6.94
C ASN A 234 0.09 -0.92 -6.62
N ALA A 235 -0.59 -1.57 -7.57
CA ALA A 235 -1.12 -2.93 -7.40
C ALA A 235 -0.14 -4.04 -7.86
N GLY A 236 1.03 -3.68 -8.40
CA GLY A 236 1.99 -4.63 -8.95
C GLY A 236 2.70 -5.49 -7.89
N SER A 237 3.45 -6.48 -8.36
CA SER A 237 4.26 -7.38 -7.53
C SER A 237 5.56 -6.75 -7.01
N GLN A 238 5.93 -5.57 -7.51
CA GLN A 238 7.15 -4.86 -7.12
C GLN A 238 6.81 -3.59 -6.37
N LEU A 239 7.61 -3.26 -5.35
CA LEU A 239 7.49 -1.99 -4.66
C LEU A 239 8.06 -0.85 -5.52
N LYS A 240 7.24 0.16 -5.80
CA LYS A 240 7.69 1.42 -6.39
C LYS A 240 7.78 2.44 -5.28
N THR A 241 8.98 2.68 -4.74
CA THR A 241 9.18 3.58 -3.59
C THR A 241 8.61 4.99 -3.81
N GLY A 242 8.77 5.54 -5.01
CA GLY A 242 8.16 6.84 -5.36
C GLY A 242 6.62 6.84 -5.33
N ALA A 243 5.98 5.70 -5.58
CA ALA A 243 4.53 5.56 -5.45
C ALA A 243 4.11 5.38 -3.97
N LEU A 244 4.90 4.63 -3.19
CA LEU A 244 4.70 4.44 -1.75
C LEU A 244 4.64 5.77 -0.99
N ILE A 245 5.52 6.74 -1.29
CA ILE A 245 5.50 8.10 -0.70
C ILE A 245 4.09 8.72 -0.72
N THR A 246 3.31 8.36 -1.72
CA THR A 246 2.03 8.99 -2.00
C THR A 246 0.83 8.14 -1.59
N SER A 247 1.06 7.03 -0.90
CA SER A 247 0.01 6.10 -0.46
C SER A 247 -0.52 6.43 0.93
N MET A 248 -1.53 5.69 1.38
CA MET A 248 -2.09 5.81 2.73
C MET A 248 -1.17 5.22 3.82
N LEU A 249 -0.31 4.26 3.48
CA LEU A 249 0.58 3.62 4.46
C LEU A 249 1.78 4.48 4.85
N TYR A 250 2.32 5.25 3.90
CA TYR A 250 3.57 5.99 4.14
C TYR A 250 3.54 6.96 5.33
N PRO A 251 2.49 7.80 5.51
CA PRO A 251 2.41 8.67 6.69
C PRO A 251 2.43 7.90 8.00
N LEU A 252 1.72 6.75 8.08
CA LEU A 252 1.68 5.92 9.28
C LEU A 252 3.07 5.36 9.61
N LEU A 253 3.79 4.87 8.60
CA LEU A 253 5.16 4.41 8.80
C LEU A 253 6.10 5.55 9.20
N ASN A 254 5.93 6.73 8.60
CA ASN A 254 6.77 7.88 8.88
C ASN A 254 6.57 8.39 10.31
N GLU A 255 5.32 8.51 10.76
CA GLU A 255 4.96 8.98 12.10
C GLU A 255 5.41 8.00 13.20
N ASP A 256 5.16 6.70 13.02
CA ASP A 256 5.38 5.71 14.10
C ASP A 256 6.81 5.17 14.17
N SER A 257 7.52 5.13 13.03
CA SER A 257 8.81 4.43 12.94
C SER A 257 9.94 5.27 12.36
N GLY A 258 9.68 6.54 12.05
CA GLY A 258 10.64 7.39 11.35
C GLY A 258 10.92 6.94 9.91
N PHE A 259 10.15 5.99 9.38
CA PHE A 259 10.31 5.47 8.03
C PHE A 259 10.24 6.60 7.02
N THR A 260 11.34 6.85 6.34
CA THR A 260 11.49 8.01 5.48
C THR A 260 11.84 7.55 4.07
N ILE A 261 11.28 8.23 3.08
CA ILE A 261 11.68 8.03 1.68
C ILE A 261 12.23 9.34 1.15
N ASP A 262 13.53 9.37 0.89
CA ASP A 262 14.23 10.59 0.47
C ASP A 262 15.42 10.27 -0.44
N SER A 263 16.31 11.24 -0.63
CA SER A 263 17.57 11.11 -1.36
C SER A 263 18.66 10.63 -0.42
N VAL A 264 19.31 9.53 -0.78
CA VAL A 264 20.46 8.95 -0.06
C VAL A 264 21.72 9.04 -0.90
N GLU A 265 22.84 9.33 -0.25
CA GLU A 265 24.16 9.29 -0.85
C GLU A 265 24.63 7.85 -1.02
N PHE A 266 24.89 7.48 -2.27
CA PHE A 266 25.55 6.24 -2.67
C PHE A 266 26.93 6.54 -3.22
N LYS A 267 27.81 5.54 -3.12
CA LYS A 267 29.15 5.56 -3.70
C LYS A 267 29.21 4.64 -4.91
N VAL A 268 30.02 5.02 -5.90
CA VAL A 268 30.32 4.21 -7.08
C VAL A 268 31.79 3.81 -7.03
N CYS A 269 32.06 2.50 -7.04
CA CYS A 269 33.43 1.98 -6.91
C CYS A 269 34.23 2.22 -8.19
N GLY A 270 35.35 2.94 -8.10
CA GLY A 270 36.28 3.15 -9.22
C GLY A 270 37.09 1.92 -9.62
N CYS A 271 36.97 0.79 -8.90
CA CYS A 271 37.66 -0.47 -9.22
C CYS A 271 36.74 -1.50 -9.89
N CYS A 272 35.52 -1.69 -9.37
CA CYS A 272 34.57 -2.69 -9.89
C CYS A 272 33.63 -2.16 -10.98
N SER A 273 33.58 -0.85 -11.20
CA SER A 273 32.67 -0.31 -12.20
C SER A 273 33.09 -0.68 -13.62
N ASN A 274 32.10 -0.89 -14.49
CA ASN A 274 32.32 -1.15 -15.91
C ASN A 274 33.27 -0.10 -16.55
N PRO A 275 34.12 -0.47 -17.52
CA PRO A 275 35.00 0.47 -18.23
C PRO A 275 34.33 1.78 -18.69
N THR A 276 33.06 1.74 -19.08
CA THR A 276 32.29 2.94 -19.47
C THR A 276 32.13 3.94 -18.33
N VAL A 277 31.93 3.44 -17.10
CA VAL A 277 31.84 4.27 -15.88
C VAL A 277 33.22 4.81 -15.53
N LEU A 278 34.28 3.99 -15.66
CA LEU A 278 35.65 4.42 -15.43
C LEU A 278 36.05 5.51 -16.43
N GLU A 279 35.69 5.37 -17.69
CA GLU A 279 35.90 6.37 -18.73
C GLU A 279 35.11 7.65 -18.43
N ALA A 280 33.84 7.54 -18.02
CA ALA A 280 33.05 8.69 -17.60
C ALA A 280 33.70 9.41 -16.40
N LEU A 281 34.18 8.68 -15.40
CA LEU A 281 34.86 9.24 -14.23
C LEU A 281 36.19 9.91 -14.62
N ALA A 282 36.99 9.27 -15.50
CA ALA A 282 38.21 9.82 -16.05
C ALA A 282 37.96 11.10 -16.86
N GLN A 283 36.83 11.16 -17.58
CA GLN A 283 36.37 12.35 -18.30
C GLN A 283 35.63 13.36 -17.41
N HIS A 284 35.50 13.10 -16.11
CA HIS A 284 34.75 13.91 -15.15
C HIS A 284 33.29 14.15 -15.57
N LYS A 285 32.62 13.11 -16.09
CA LYS A 285 31.21 13.06 -16.45
C LYS A 285 30.41 12.23 -15.44
N GLU A 286 29.10 12.49 -15.35
CA GLU A 286 28.20 11.68 -14.53
C GLU A 286 28.09 10.26 -15.14
N PRO A 287 28.43 9.20 -14.40
CA PRO A 287 28.28 7.84 -14.91
C PRO A 287 26.80 7.49 -15.07
N GLN A 288 26.45 6.93 -16.23
CA GLN A 288 25.12 6.38 -16.46
C GLN A 288 24.97 5.13 -15.59
N SER A 289 23.87 5.06 -14.83
CA SER A 289 23.63 4.10 -13.75
C SER A 289 23.41 2.65 -14.21
N HIS A 290 23.51 2.35 -15.49
CA HIS A 290 23.30 1.00 -16.01
C HIS A 290 24.55 0.15 -15.78
N GLY A 291 24.53 -0.64 -14.69
CA GLY A 291 25.55 -1.66 -14.40
C GLY A 291 26.70 -1.23 -13.48
N SER A 292 26.63 -0.06 -12.83
CA SER A 292 27.62 0.32 -11.80
C SER A 292 27.26 -0.26 -10.43
N VAL A 293 28.23 -0.81 -9.73
CA VAL A 293 28.11 -1.24 -8.34
C VAL A 293 27.99 0.00 -7.45
N MET A 294 26.75 0.29 -7.05
CA MET A 294 26.46 1.34 -6.07
C MET A 294 26.43 0.72 -4.68
N TYR A 295 27.07 1.36 -3.73
CA TYR A 295 27.14 0.86 -2.36
C TYR A 295 27.00 1.95 -1.31
N GLU A 296 26.62 1.51 -0.11
CA GLU A 296 26.54 2.27 1.12
C GLU A 296 27.73 1.89 2.02
N GLY A 297 28.11 2.75 2.96
CA GLY A 297 29.23 2.46 3.88
C GLY A 297 30.62 2.81 3.34
N ASN A 298 31.68 2.35 4.02
CA ASN A 298 33.04 2.89 3.84
C ASN A 298 33.91 2.13 2.84
N SER A 299 33.47 0.96 2.36
CA SER A 299 34.21 0.14 1.41
C SER A 299 33.27 -0.50 0.38
N CYS A 300 33.77 -0.75 -0.81
CA CYS A 300 33.04 -1.47 -1.85
C CYS A 300 32.77 -2.92 -1.42
N PRO A 301 31.52 -3.44 -1.49
CA PRO A 301 31.20 -4.79 -1.07
C PRO A 301 31.77 -5.90 -1.97
N GLU A 302 32.29 -5.56 -3.16
CA GLU A 302 32.84 -6.54 -4.10
C GLU A 302 34.37 -6.67 -4.07
N CYS A 303 35.09 -5.59 -3.73
CA CYS A 303 36.56 -5.55 -3.79
C CYS A 303 37.21 -4.99 -2.52
N ASP A 304 36.40 -4.69 -1.49
CA ASP A 304 36.81 -4.12 -0.21
C ASP A 304 37.60 -2.79 -0.29
N THR A 305 37.69 -2.18 -1.48
CA THR A 305 38.40 -0.92 -1.68
C THR A 305 37.72 0.18 -0.86
N PRO A 306 38.44 0.86 0.04
CA PRO A 306 37.89 1.95 0.83
C PRO A 306 37.45 3.12 -0.04
N ALA A 307 36.38 3.80 0.38
CA ALA A 307 35.92 5.03 -0.23
C ALA A 307 36.99 6.12 -0.06
N SER A 308 37.58 6.57 -1.16
CA SER A 308 38.53 7.67 -1.20
C SER A 308 37.92 8.89 -1.87
N ARG A 309 38.13 10.07 -1.27
CA ARG A 309 37.60 11.35 -1.77
C ARG A 309 38.04 11.68 -3.19
N HIS A 310 39.18 11.13 -3.63
CA HIS A 310 39.78 11.43 -4.93
C HIS A 310 39.45 10.41 -6.03
N THR A 311 38.93 9.24 -5.66
CA THR A 311 38.67 8.16 -6.63
C THR A 311 37.24 7.63 -6.57
N THR A 312 36.51 7.91 -5.48
CA THR A 312 35.13 7.46 -5.30
C THR A 312 34.16 8.54 -5.74
N TYR A 313 33.22 8.16 -6.59
CA TYR A 313 32.14 9.04 -7.02
C TYR A 313 30.92 8.88 -6.12
N HIS A 314 30.46 9.99 -5.56
CA HIS A 314 29.30 10.06 -4.67
C HIS A 314 28.10 10.64 -5.43
N LYS A 315 26.96 9.95 -5.36
CA LYS A 315 25.74 10.29 -6.09
C LYS A 315 24.51 10.23 -5.17
N ALA A 316 23.56 11.13 -5.40
CA ALA A 316 22.24 11.03 -4.80
C ALA A 316 21.37 10.00 -5.51
N ARG A 317 20.81 9.05 -4.76
CA ARG A 317 19.73 8.17 -5.21
C ARG A 317 18.43 8.62 -4.57
N LYS A 318 17.48 9.06 -5.40
CA LYS A 318 16.15 9.51 -4.93
C LYS A 318 15.24 8.33 -4.60
N ASN A 319 14.23 8.60 -3.78
CA ASN A 319 13.19 7.66 -3.38
C ASN A 319 13.77 6.40 -2.73
N TRP A 320 14.79 6.56 -1.89
CA TRP A 320 15.36 5.48 -1.11
C TRP A 320 14.66 5.37 0.23
N ILE A 321 14.33 4.16 0.64
CA ILE A 321 13.75 3.89 1.96
C ILE A 321 14.88 3.92 2.99
N LEU A 322 14.73 4.71 4.04
CA LEU A 322 15.69 4.85 5.11
C LEU A 322 14.99 5.02 6.46
N ILE A 323 15.70 4.69 7.53
CA ILE A 323 15.32 5.03 8.90
C ILE A 323 16.41 5.98 9.42
N PRO A 324 16.07 7.20 9.85
CA PRO A 324 17.04 8.14 10.44
C PRO A 324 17.63 7.62 11.74
N TYR A 325 18.87 7.97 12.04
CA TYR A 325 19.61 7.52 13.22
C TYR A 325 18.84 7.78 14.53
N GLU A 326 18.15 8.92 14.65
CA GLU A 326 17.33 9.28 15.80
C GLU A 326 16.15 8.32 16.07
N PHE A 327 15.75 7.51 15.07
CA PHE A 327 14.75 6.45 15.19
C PHE A 327 15.40 5.04 15.26
N GLY A 328 16.66 4.95 15.70
CA GLY A 328 17.44 3.72 15.73
C GLY A 328 18.00 3.32 14.36
N GLY A 329 17.89 4.22 13.39
CA GLY A 329 18.34 4.13 12.00
C GLY A 329 19.85 4.07 11.79
N ALA A 330 20.26 4.14 10.54
CA ALA A 330 21.67 4.15 10.11
C ALA A 330 21.98 5.34 9.19
N TYR A 331 21.10 6.32 9.15
CA TYR A 331 21.20 7.43 8.22
C TYR A 331 21.20 8.75 8.97
N GLU A 332 22.10 9.63 8.59
CA GLU A 332 22.21 10.99 9.11
C GLU A 332 22.10 11.99 7.97
N MET A 333 21.53 13.16 8.23
CA MET A 333 21.52 14.24 7.26
C MET A 333 22.88 14.90 7.21
N HIS A 334 23.45 15.03 6.01
CA HIS A 334 24.63 15.82 5.78
C HIS A 334 24.43 16.83 4.66
N ASP A 335 25.15 17.93 4.81
CA ASP A 335 25.28 18.90 3.74
C ASP A 335 26.38 18.52 2.76
N ARG A 336 26.06 18.62 1.47
CA ARG A 336 26.95 18.34 0.33
C ARG A 336 26.92 19.47 -0.68
N TRP A 337 28.06 19.71 -1.30
CA TRP A 337 28.14 20.41 -2.57
C TRP A 337 27.89 19.45 -3.73
N ARG A 338 27.20 19.91 -4.78
CA ARG A 338 27.14 19.23 -6.07
C ARG A 338 28.05 19.91 -7.09
N CYS A 339 29.02 19.18 -7.61
CA CYS A 339 29.95 19.71 -8.61
C CYS A 339 29.21 20.09 -9.92
N PRO A 340 29.41 21.29 -10.50
CA PRO A 340 28.81 21.67 -11.78
C PRO A 340 29.32 20.80 -12.94
N ARG A 341 30.58 20.38 -12.90
CA ARG A 341 31.27 19.68 -13.98
C ARG A 341 30.93 18.20 -13.99
N CYS A 342 31.26 17.50 -12.90
CA CYS A 342 31.10 16.05 -12.82
C CYS A 342 29.87 15.57 -12.06
N ARG A 343 29.08 16.47 -11.46
CA ARG A 343 27.90 16.15 -10.62
C ARG A 343 28.17 15.37 -9.33
N ASN A 344 29.43 15.08 -9.01
CA ASN A 344 29.85 14.45 -7.76
C ASN A 344 29.35 15.23 -6.53
N LEU A 345 28.88 14.50 -5.52
CA LEU A 345 28.60 15.04 -4.19
C LEU A 345 29.88 15.06 -3.35
N PHE A 346 30.13 16.14 -2.60
CA PHE A 346 31.29 16.23 -1.71
C PHE A 346 31.01 17.11 -0.49
N PRO A 347 31.74 16.94 0.63
CA PRO A 347 31.50 17.71 1.86
C PRO A 347 31.56 19.22 1.66
N VAL A 348 30.71 19.96 2.37
CA VAL A 348 30.68 21.43 2.27
C VAL A 348 31.94 22.13 2.79
N THR A 349 32.76 21.41 3.56
CA THR A 349 34.05 21.88 4.08
C THR A 349 35.16 21.98 3.04
N LEU A 350 34.94 21.45 1.82
CA LEU A 350 35.91 21.53 0.73
C LEU A 350 35.55 22.67 -0.24
N ALA A 351 36.55 23.48 -0.61
CA ALA A 351 36.38 24.59 -1.56
C ALA A 351 36.26 24.11 -3.02
N THR A 352 36.88 22.98 -3.37
CA THR A 352 36.91 22.45 -4.74
C THR A 352 36.45 21.00 -4.79
N CYS A 353 35.87 20.59 -5.91
CA CYS A 353 35.48 19.19 -6.11
C CYS A 353 36.73 18.29 -6.07
N PRO A 354 36.81 17.28 -5.18
CA PRO A 354 38.01 16.47 -5.01
C PRO A 354 38.31 15.51 -6.18
N LEU A 355 37.34 15.30 -7.08
CA LEU A 355 37.50 14.45 -8.27
C LEU A 355 38.00 15.20 -9.51
N CYS A 356 37.64 16.47 -9.69
CA CYS A 356 37.92 17.21 -10.93
C CYS A 356 38.44 18.64 -10.71
N SER A 357 38.71 19.00 -9.44
CA SER A 357 39.28 20.29 -9.01
C SER A 357 38.48 21.54 -9.39
N ALA A 358 37.20 21.41 -9.77
CA ALA A 358 36.35 22.55 -10.10
C ALA A 358 36.05 23.37 -8.83
N ALA A 359 36.26 24.71 -8.90
CA ALA A 359 36.27 25.61 -7.75
C ALA A 359 34.91 26.22 -7.35
N THR A 360 33.86 26.02 -8.15
CA THR A 360 32.55 26.65 -7.92
C THR A 360 31.46 25.60 -7.72
N PRO A 361 31.04 25.29 -6.47
CA PRO A 361 29.90 24.43 -6.25
C PRO A 361 28.60 25.15 -6.66
N GLN A 362 27.63 24.44 -7.28
CA GLN A 362 26.40 25.10 -7.76
C GLN A 362 25.42 25.42 -6.64
N ARG A 363 25.19 24.47 -5.74
CA ARG A 363 24.15 24.54 -4.72
C ARG A 363 24.44 23.57 -3.58
N LYS A 364 24.23 24.03 -2.35
CA LYS A 364 24.22 23.21 -1.15
C LYS A 364 23.00 22.30 -1.19
N THR A 365 23.19 21.00 -1.01
CA THR A 365 22.11 20.02 -0.88
C THR A 365 22.25 19.30 0.44
N THR A 366 21.15 19.15 1.16
CA THR A 366 21.07 18.25 2.32
C THR A 366 20.66 16.88 1.80
N ILE A 367 21.35 15.83 2.22
CA ILE A 367 21.15 14.46 1.77
C ILE A 367 21.41 13.49 2.92
N TRP A 368 20.70 12.37 2.94
CA TRP A 368 20.93 11.30 3.91
C TRP A 368 22.17 10.48 3.54
N VAL A 369 23.01 10.18 4.52
CA VAL A 369 24.24 9.41 4.34
C VAL A 369 24.25 8.26 5.34
N TYR A 370 24.61 7.07 4.87
CA TYR A 370 24.72 5.89 5.72
C TYR A 370 25.91 6.03 6.70
N SER A 371 25.61 5.96 8.00
CA SER A 371 26.51 6.16 9.14
C SER A 371 26.22 5.12 10.23
N PRO A 372 26.70 3.87 10.09
CA PRO A 372 26.32 2.76 10.97
C PRO A 372 27.05 2.74 12.34
N TRP A 373 28.03 3.61 12.54
CA TRP A 373 29.06 3.46 13.60
C TRP A 373 28.71 4.08 14.96
N LEU A 374 27.50 4.58 15.15
CA LEU A 374 27.12 5.29 16.40
C LEU A 374 26.33 4.44 17.40
N ARG A 375 26.36 3.09 17.31
CA ARG A 375 25.80 2.21 18.37
C ARG A 375 26.80 1.80 19.46
N HIS A 376 28.03 2.30 19.43
CA HIS A 376 28.98 2.14 20.54
C HIS A 376 29.00 3.39 21.43
N VAL A 377 27.83 3.76 21.97
CA VAL A 377 27.76 4.74 23.05
C VAL A 377 27.15 4.03 24.25
N ASP A 378 28.07 3.62 25.13
CA ASP A 378 27.96 3.55 26.58
C ASP A 378 26.98 2.53 27.17
N GLY A 379 27.49 1.34 27.49
CA GLY A 379 26.71 0.34 28.23
C GLY A 379 27.48 -0.86 28.82
N GLU A 380 28.82 -0.84 28.86
CA GLU A 380 29.63 -1.77 29.68
C GLU A 380 30.84 -1.03 30.25
N GLU A 381 30.58 -0.08 31.16
CA GLU A 381 31.43 0.08 32.35
C GLU A 381 30.52 -0.21 33.56
N ASP A 382 30.40 -1.51 33.90
CA ASP A 382 30.43 -2.05 35.26
C ASP A 382 30.29 -3.60 35.26
#